data_AF-A0A1C6M8V4-F1
#
_entry.id   AF-A0A1C6M8V4-F1
#
_cell.length_a   1.000
_cell.length_b   1.000
_cell.length_c   1.000
_cell.angle_alpha   90.00
_cell.angle_beta   90.00
_cell.angle_gamma   90.00
#
_symmetry.space_group_name_H-M   'P 1'
#
loop_
_entity.id
_entity.type
_entity.pdbx_description
1 polymer ?
#
loop_
_entity_poly.entity_id
_entity_poly.type
_entity_poly.pdbx_seq_one_letter_code
_entity_poly.pdbx_strand_id
1 'polypeptide(L)'
;MEEGTNRESLKDRHERLLAMRSQRRLLPDTDVAATEEDVDKSGLVPLFQEFVHLGRGRPRKLSLRSLLIGLQLCTQLHGGRVVLEKVTDILFFGTSPAVRRSLGVPEYPDNDKGFEAGYAVVRRLFHAMREAINPSPLPANKRLSREEATRLQAEADQEALSEREQRLARFTEFVLDASVRSLKDLLDELSDASLAVDATPIRTFARGLKTGGPELATDPDAGWYVREGDHRDPDAPGVADAMRPPRKPRKSTAAGAKKKSSLKKKAKYKFGYDAAFVVTRDSRYDEVLLDDNTPNPEVLPALVLGVSLDKPGHRPAYNGLKILSRLQARGYKPGYLAGDLAYNNSDPDEWQLPVRALGYKPVYDYRVDQLGKQAETHGANMVEGSWYCPSMPQPLVDATKDLYAGLIDRETWIRRIEARRPYRLVPKENEDDQGHQRVMCPAVAGKAQCPIKPETLNRGIQLPLVDPEPSPVGPVKVCRQRSITLAPAEGAKHWQPLEYGTPEWQKRYFRLRNSVEGYNGYAKNPLAEAIEASGSRRIRGIAAQTILLVFQLAHANRRKIKNWVETLALSGQRPRRRTHHRRRTKPLGSWTPTGYLAPTPA
;
A
#
# COMPACT_ATOMS: atom_id res chain seq x y z
N MET A 1 39.53 58.44 -2.62
CA MET A 1 39.78 57.36 -3.57
C MET A 1 39.22 56.01 -3.10
N GLU A 2 39.14 55.71 -1.80
CA GLU A 2 38.62 54.43 -1.29
C GLU A 2 37.13 54.16 -1.59
N GLU A 3 36.27 55.18 -1.65
CA GLU A 3 34.84 55.00 -2.00
C GLU A 3 34.59 54.60 -3.46
N GLY A 4 35.49 54.98 -4.38
CA GLY A 4 35.40 54.62 -5.80
C GLY A 4 35.66 53.13 -6.02
N THR A 5 36.76 52.63 -5.43
CA THR A 5 37.17 51.22 -5.48
C THR A 5 36.17 50.25 -4.84
N ASN A 6 35.47 50.67 -3.78
CA ASN A 6 34.48 49.81 -3.11
C ASN A 6 33.17 49.70 -3.92
N ARG A 7 32.76 50.79 -4.61
CA ARG A 7 31.62 50.78 -5.54
C ARG A 7 31.90 49.96 -6.80
N GLU A 8 33.12 50.01 -7.33
CA GLU A 8 33.56 49.21 -8.47
C GLU A 8 33.63 47.71 -8.13
N SER A 9 34.16 47.37 -6.95
CA SER A 9 34.18 46.00 -6.41
C SER A 9 32.77 45.42 -6.19
N LEU A 10 31.83 46.23 -5.69
CA LEU A 10 30.43 45.82 -5.54
C LEU A 10 29.71 45.65 -6.88
N LYS A 11 30.02 46.48 -7.89
CA LYS A 11 29.53 46.30 -9.27
C LYS A 11 30.09 45.03 -9.91
N ASP A 12 31.40 44.78 -9.80
CA ASP A 12 32.04 43.55 -10.30
C ASP A 12 31.43 42.30 -9.64
N ARG A 13 31.23 42.33 -8.32
CA ARG A 13 30.53 41.25 -7.61
C ARG A 13 29.09 41.07 -8.10
N HIS A 14 28.35 42.17 -8.30
CA HIS A 14 26.98 42.11 -8.81
C HIS A 14 26.91 41.54 -10.22
N GLU A 15 27.81 41.96 -11.11
CA GLU A 15 27.93 41.44 -12.48
C GLU A 15 28.33 39.97 -12.50
N ARG A 16 29.23 39.52 -11.62
CA ARG A 16 29.59 38.10 -11.46
C ARG A 16 28.42 37.28 -10.93
N LEU A 17 27.66 37.81 -9.96
CA LEU A 17 26.44 37.17 -9.46
C LEU A 17 25.33 37.12 -10.53
N LEU A 18 25.18 38.17 -11.35
CA LEU A 18 24.28 38.19 -12.50
C LEU A 18 24.73 37.22 -13.60
N ALA A 19 26.03 37.12 -13.87
CA ALA A 19 26.59 36.15 -14.80
C ALA A 19 26.28 34.72 -14.34
N MET A 20 26.46 34.41 -13.06
CA MET A 20 26.05 33.12 -12.46
C MET A 20 24.54 32.87 -12.57
N ARG A 21 23.69 33.90 -12.39
CA ARG A 21 22.22 33.79 -12.57
C ARG A 21 21.83 33.62 -14.05
N SER A 22 22.56 34.25 -14.97
CA SER A 22 22.33 34.19 -16.42
C SER A 22 22.73 32.85 -17.04
N GLN A 23 23.55 32.06 -16.36
CA GLN A 23 23.88 30.67 -16.73
C GLN A 23 22.76 29.68 -16.39
N ARG A 24 21.50 30.13 -16.46
CA ARG A 24 20.35 29.25 -16.27
C ARG A 24 20.26 28.29 -17.46
N ARG A 25 20.51 27.01 -17.21
CA ARG A 25 20.36 25.97 -18.23
C ARG A 25 18.88 25.80 -18.55
N LEU A 26 18.51 26.10 -19.79
CA LEU A 26 17.17 25.82 -20.30
C LEU A 26 16.94 24.31 -20.38
N LEU A 27 15.70 23.91 -20.13
CA LEU A 27 15.25 22.56 -20.36
C LEU A 27 15.20 22.28 -21.86
N PRO A 28 15.62 21.08 -22.31
CA PRO A 28 15.42 20.67 -23.68
C PRO A 28 13.95 20.72 -24.07
N ASP A 29 13.63 21.35 -25.21
CA ASP A 29 12.26 21.45 -25.71
C ASP A 29 11.63 20.05 -25.94
N THR A 30 12.45 19.02 -26.20
CA THR A 30 12.03 17.62 -26.30
C THR A 30 11.46 17.07 -24.98
N ASP A 31 12.05 17.43 -23.84
CA ASP A 31 11.58 16.98 -22.52
C ASP A 31 10.23 17.62 -22.17
N VAL A 32 10.06 18.87 -22.60
CA VAL A 32 8.79 19.59 -22.46
C VAL A 32 7.73 18.95 -23.36
N ALA A 33 8.03 18.71 -24.64
CA ALA A 33 7.09 18.10 -25.58
C ALA A 33 6.62 16.70 -25.13
N ALA A 34 7.52 15.86 -24.62
CA ALA A 34 7.15 14.56 -24.06
C ALA A 34 6.22 14.70 -22.84
N THR A 35 6.45 15.73 -22.01
CA THR A 35 5.58 16.00 -20.85
C THR A 35 4.22 16.59 -21.26
N GLU A 36 4.17 17.39 -22.31
CA GLU A 36 2.94 17.88 -22.91
C GLU A 36 2.05 16.72 -23.36
N GLU A 37 2.61 15.77 -24.10
CA GLU A 37 1.89 14.58 -24.55
C GLU A 37 1.37 13.74 -23.37
N ASP A 38 2.19 13.54 -22.34
CA ASP A 38 1.82 12.85 -21.10
C ASP A 38 0.61 13.52 -20.42
N VAL A 39 0.63 14.86 -20.30
CA VAL A 39 -0.45 15.63 -19.66
C VAL A 39 -1.71 15.62 -20.51
N ASP A 40 -1.59 15.79 -21.82
CA ASP A 40 -2.74 15.83 -22.73
C ASP A 40 -3.46 14.49 -22.76
N LYS A 41 -2.70 13.39 -22.76
CA LYS A 41 -3.27 12.04 -22.72
C LYS A 41 -3.71 11.60 -21.32
N SER A 42 -3.41 12.35 -20.26
CA SER A 42 -3.75 11.98 -18.87
C SER A 42 -5.23 12.13 -18.55
N GLY A 43 -5.97 12.98 -19.26
CA GLY A 43 -7.35 13.35 -18.90
C GLY A 43 -7.47 14.33 -17.72
N LEU A 44 -6.36 14.82 -17.16
CA LEU A 44 -6.37 15.77 -16.05
C LEU A 44 -6.91 17.15 -16.45
N VAL A 45 -6.61 17.65 -17.66
CA VAL A 45 -7.10 18.95 -18.11
C VAL A 45 -8.64 18.99 -18.14
N PRO A 46 -9.35 18.09 -18.85
CA PRO A 46 -10.81 18.10 -18.87
C PRO A 46 -11.43 17.85 -17.49
N LEU A 47 -10.78 17.06 -16.62
CA LEU A 47 -11.28 16.79 -15.26
C LEU A 47 -11.47 18.07 -14.43
N PHE A 48 -10.60 19.07 -14.59
CA PHE A 48 -10.63 20.29 -13.77
C PHE A 48 -11.07 21.54 -14.51
N GLN A 49 -11.11 21.50 -15.85
CA GLN A 49 -11.30 22.68 -16.69
C GLN A 49 -12.52 23.50 -16.24
N GLU A 50 -13.64 22.85 -15.91
CA GLU A 50 -14.89 23.49 -15.47
C GLU A 50 -14.78 24.13 -14.09
N PHE A 51 -14.10 23.47 -13.14
CA PHE A 51 -13.99 23.95 -11.74
C PHE A 51 -12.95 25.04 -11.56
N VAL A 52 -11.95 25.08 -12.45
CA VAL A 52 -10.96 26.14 -12.48
C VAL A 52 -11.34 27.24 -13.46
N HIS A 53 -12.44 27.10 -14.20
CA HIS A 53 -12.95 28.17 -15.05
C HIS A 53 -13.47 29.33 -14.18
N LEU A 54 -13.18 30.56 -14.58
CA LEU A 54 -13.77 31.74 -13.95
C LEU A 54 -14.92 32.21 -14.81
N GLY A 55 -16.17 31.93 -14.39
CA GLY A 55 -17.36 32.40 -15.11
C GLY A 55 -17.53 33.92 -15.13
N ARG A 56 -16.81 34.65 -14.25
CA ARG A 56 -16.77 36.13 -14.18
C ARG A 56 -15.37 36.60 -13.74
N GLY A 57 -14.94 37.78 -14.20
CA GLY A 57 -13.69 38.43 -13.81
C GLY A 57 -12.56 38.33 -14.85
N ARG A 58 -11.36 38.84 -14.51
CA ARG A 58 -10.21 38.85 -15.41
C ARG A 58 -9.77 37.41 -15.74
N PRO A 59 -9.55 37.07 -17.03
CA PRO A 59 -9.06 35.75 -17.43
C PRO A 59 -7.77 35.37 -16.72
N ARG A 60 -7.60 34.07 -16.44
CA ARG A 60 -6.38 33.57 -15.82
C ARG A 60 -5.22 33.74 -16.80
N LYS A 61 -4.09 34.21 -16.27
CA LYS A 61 -2.87 34.42 -17.05
C LYS A 61 -2.10 33.13 -17.38
N LEU A 62 -2.38 32.04 -16.68
CA LEU A 62 -1.76 30.73 -16.89
C LEU A 62 -2.88 29.70 -17.06
N SER A 63 -2.73 28.81 -18.04
CA SER A 63 -3.68 27.73 -18.27
C SER A 63 -3.47 26.58 -17.27
N LEU A 64 -4.53 25.80 -17.02
CA LEU A 64 -4.43 24.58 -16.21
C LEU A 64 -3.44 23.58 -16.82
N ARG A 65 -3.46 23.41 -18.14
CA ARG A 65 -2.53 22.55 -18.88
C ARG A 65 -1.09 22.92 -18.58
N SER A 66 -0.74 24.20 -18.68
CA SER A 66 0.61 24.71 -18.41
C SER A 66 1.03 24.48 -16.95
N LEU A 67 0.11 24.62 -15.99
CA LEU A 67 0.40 24.28 -14.59
C LEU A 67 0.72 22.78 -14.44
N LEU A 68 -0.11 21.89 -15.00
CA LEU A 68 0.09 20.44 -14.90
C LEU A 68 1.42 20.01 -15.52
N ILE A 69 1.79 20.58 -16.67
CA ILE A 69 3.11 20.38 -17.30
C ILE A 69 4.22 20.82 -16.35
N GLY A 70 4.11 22.01 -15.75
CA GLY A 70 5.11 22.50 -14.80
C GLY A 70 5.23 21.63 -13.54
N LEU A 71 4.12 21.11 -13.00
CA LEU A 71 4.11 20.17 -11.87
C LEU A 71 4.80 18.86 -12.23
N GLN A 72 4.52 18.33 -13.42
CA GLN A 72 5.09 17.08 -13.92
C GLN A 72 6.59 17.21 -14.22
N LEU A 73 7.03 18.29 -14.88
CA LEU A 73 8.45 18.60 -15.09
C LEU A 73 9.18 18.76 -13.75
N CYS A 74 8.60 19.51 -12.80
CA CYS A 74 9.18 19.67 -11.46
C CYS A 74 9.37 18.30 -10.77
N THR A 75 8.39 17.41 -10.91
CA THR A 75 8.43 16.06 -10.37
C THR A 75 9.61 15.25 -10.94
N GLN A 76 9.82 15.31 -12.26
CA GLN A 76 10.91 14.60 -12.93
C GLN A 76 12.30 15.16 -12.56
N LEU A 77 12.44 16.48 -12.49
CA LEU A 77 13.72 17.16 -12.24
C LEU A 77 14.16 17.14 -10.77
N HIS A 78 13.21 16.94 -9.84
CA HIS A 78 13.46 17.09 -8.41
C HIS A 78 13.09 15.84 -7.59
N GLY A 79 13.23 14.65 -8.20
CA GLY A 79 13.12 13.38 -7.49
C GLY A 79 11.72 13.17 -6.89
N GLY A 80 10.68 13.48 -7.66
CA GLY A 80 9.28 13.35 -7.26
C GLY A 80 8.71 14.54 -6.49
N ARG A 81 9.53 15.53 -6.13
CA ARG A 81 9.12 16.64 -5.26
C ARG A 81 8.50 17.77 -6.08
N VAL A 82 7.34 18.23 -5.64
CA VAL A 82 6.65 19.38 -6.23
C VAL A 82 6.82 20.60 -5.33
N VAL A 83 7.53 21.61 -5.82
CA VAL A 83 7.74 22.90 -5.15
C VAL A 83 7.31 24.01 -6.10
N LEU A 84 6.34 24.83 -5.69
CA LEU A 84 5.75 25.83 -6.59
C LEU A 84 6.74 26.91 -7.05
N GLU A 85 7.76 27.21 -6.25
CA GLU A 85 8.88 28.09 -6.67
C GLU A 85 9.64 27.48 -7.85
N LYS A 86 9.91 26.16 -7.83
CA LYS A 86 10.57 25.45 -8.93
C LYS A 86 9.66 25.32 -10.14
N VAL A 87 8.37 25.07 -9.94
CA VAL A 87 7.37 25.08 -11.02
C VAL A 87 7.36 26.45 -11.73
N THR A 88 7.41 27.53 -10.94
CA THR A 88 7.49 28.90 -11.47
C THR A 88 8.78 29.11 -12.25
N ASP A 89 9.91 28.70 -11.67
CA ASP A 89 11.22 28.79 -12.29
C ASP A 89 11.26 28.09 -13.65
N ILE A 90 10.77 26.85 -13.70
CA ILE A 90 10.67 26.01 -14.89
C ILE A 90 9.81 26.71 -15.96
N LEU A 91 8.56 27.04 -15.65
CA LEU A 91 7.61 27.54 -16.63
C LEU A 91 7.97 28.93 -17.18
N PHE A 92 8.42 29.82 -16.31
CA PHE A 92 8.59 31.23 -16.68
C PHE A 92 9.99 31.55 -17.18
N PHE A 93 11.00 30.77 -16.81
CA PHE A 93 12.39 31.13 -17.02
C PHE A 93 13.28 29.94 -17.44
N GLY A 94 12.83 28.70 -17.21
CA GLY A 94 13.57 27.48 -17.51
C GLY A 94 13.26 26.85 -18.86
N THR A 95 12.25 27.34 -19.58
CA THR A 95 11.88 26.87 -20.93
C THR A 95 12.18 27.91 -22.00
N SER A 96 12.39 27.46 -23.25
CA SER A 96 12.64 28.36 -24.38
C SER A 96 11.50 29.37 -24.60
N PRO A 97 11.76 30.54 -25.19
CA PRO A 97 10.69 31.48 -25.56
C PRO A 97 9.62 30.86 -26.48
N ALA A 98 10.01 29.94 -27.38
CA ALA A 98 9.08 29.25 -28.26
C ALA A 98 8.11 28.36 -27.47
N VAL A 99 8.65 27.55 -26.55
CA VAL A 99 7.85 26.71 -25.65
C VAL A 99 6.92 27.58 -24.79
N ARG A 100 7.40 28.66 -24.17
CA ARG A 100 6.55 29.55 -23.36
C ARG A 100 5.35 30.10 -24.13
N ARG A 101 5.56 30.52 -25.39
CA ARG A 101 4.47 30.98 -26.26
C ARG A 101 3.48 29.85 -26.57
N SER A 102 3.96 28.65 -26.90
CA SER A 102 3.09 27.49 -27.17
C SER A 102 2.25 27.09 -25.94
N LEU A 103 2.82 27.23 -24.74
CA LEU A 103 2.14 26.96 -23.47
C LEU A 103 1.27 28.13 -22.99
N GLY A 104 1.22 29.25 -23.69
CA GLY A 104 0.50 30.46 -23.26
C GLY A 104 1.00 31.01 -21.92
N VAL A 105 2.28 30.82 -21.60
CA VAL A 105 2.91 31.35 -20.39
C VAL A 105 3.28 32.82 -20.65
N PRO A 106 2.82 33.77 -19.81
CA PRO A 106 3.08 35.19 -20.06
C PRO A 106 4.54 35.53 -19.76
N GLU A 107 5.05 36.50 -20.49
CA GLU A 107 6.42 36.98 -20.30
C GLU A 107 6.51 37.90 -19.08
N TYR A 108 7.48 37.59 -18.21
CA TYR A 108 7.87 38.43 -17.08
C TYR A 108 9.37 38.66 -17.14
N PRO A 109 9.86 39.83 -16.69
CA PRO A 109 11.29 40.07 -16.61
C PRO A 109 11.94 39.08 -15.62
N ASP A 110 13.13 38.55 -15.91
CA ASP A 110 13.89 37.70 -14.98
C ASP A 110 14.55 38.56 -13.88
N ASN A 111 13.72 39.08 -13.01
CA ASN A 111 14.09 39.76 -11.78
C ASN A 111 13.11 39.38 -10.67
N ASP A 112 13.35 39.87 -9.46
CA ASP A 112 12.57 39.46 -8.29
C ASP A 112 11.09 39.80 -8.43
N LYS A 113 10.76 40.96 -9.01
CA LYS A 113 9.37 41.37 -9.26
C LYS A 113 8.68 40.46 -10.28
N GLY A 114 9.37 40.08 -11.34
CA GLY A 114 8.83 39.18 -12.36
C GLY A 114 8.67 37.75 -11.85
N PHE A 115 9.62 37.26 -11.05
CA PHE A 115 9.51 35.96 -10.38
C PHE A 115 8.32 35.93 -9.43
N GLU A 116 8.16 36.93 -8.56
CA GLU A 116 7.01 37.03 -7.65
C GLU A 116 5.68 37.10 -8.40
N ALA A 117 5.63 37.82 -9.52
CA ALA A 117 4.44 37.87 -10.37
C ALA A 117 4.09 36.49 -10.95
N GLY A 118 5.07 35.77 -11.50
CA GLY A 118 4.91 34.39 -11.99
C GLY A 118 4.48 33.44 -10.87
N TYR A 119 5.14 33.50 -9.72
CA TYR A 119 4.86 32.66 -8.56
C TYR A 119 3.43 32.88 -8.05
N ALA A 120 2.98 34.13 -7.97
CA ALA A 120 1.62 34.45 -7.58
C ALA A 120 0.58 33.85 -8.54
N VAL A 121 0.86 33.80 -9.85
CA VAL A 121 -0.03 33.18 -10.84
C VAL A 121 -0.08 31.66 -10.66
N VAL A 122 1.07 30.99 -10.56
CA VAL A 122 1.17 29.53 -10.31
C VAL A 122 0.44 29.16 -9.02
N ARG A 123 0.75 29.87 -7.93
CA ARG A 123 0.18 29.63 -6.61
C ARG A 123 -1.35 29.77 -6.61
N ARG A 124 -1.90 30.82 -7.21
CA ARG A 124 -3.37 31.01 -7.28
C ARG A 124 -4.05 29.86 -8.04
N LEU A 125 -3.50 29.47 -9.18
CA LEU A 125 -4.07 28.40 -10.00
C LEU A 125 -3.97 27.04 -9.29
N PHE A 126 -2.84 26.73 -8.66
CA PHE A 126 -2.67 25.52 -7.85
C PHE A 126 -3.67 25.46 -6.70
N HIS A 127 -3.87 26.56 -5.96
CA HIS A 127 -4.86 26.61 -4.89
C HIS A 127 -6.29 26.42 -5.41
N ALA A 128 -6.66 27.05 -6.54
CA ALA A 128 -7.97 26.84 -7.15
C ALA A 128 -8.20 25.37 -7.54
N MET A 129 -7.20 24.72 -8.17
CA MET A 129 -7.24 23.29 -8.49
C MET A 129 -7.39 22.43 -7.23
N ARG A 130 -6.63 22.73 -6.16
CA ARG A 130 -6.72 22.04 -4.87
C ARG A 130 -8.11 22.15 -4.25
N GLU A 131 -8.69 23.36 -4.20
CA GLU A 131 -10.01 23.57 -3.60
C GLU A 131 -11.11 22.82 -4.36
N ALA A 132 -11.02 22.72 -5.68
CA ALA A 132 -11.98 21.99 -6.52
C ALA A 132 -12.10 20.49 -6.18
N ILE A 133 -11.10 19.92 -5.51
CA ILE A 133 -11.02 18.49 -5.18
C ILE A 133 -10.82 18.23 -3.68
N ASN A 134 -10.96 19.24 -2.82
CA ASN A 134 -10.72 19.07 -1.40
C ASN A 134 -11.91 18.38 -0.71
N PRO A 135 -11.78 17.13 -0.24
CA PRO A 135 -12.89 16.40 0.38
C PRO A 135 -13.10 16.76 1.85
N SER A 136 -12.29 17.66 2.42
CA SER A 136 -12.43 18.06 3.82
C SER A 136 -13.21 19.38 3.95
N PRO A 137 -14.23 19.44 4.83
CA PRO A 137 -14.88 20.69 5.19
C PRO A 137 -14.04 21.52 6.18
N LEU A 138 -12.95 20.96 6.71
CA LEU A 138 -12.17 21.59 7.76
C LEU A 138 -11.06 22.48 7.17
N PRO A 139 -10.99 23.76 7.54
CA PRO A 139 -9.93 24.64 7.05
C PRO A 139 -8.56 24.24 7.60
N ALA A 140 -7.66 23.85 6.71
CA ALA A 140 -6.27 23.64 7.03
C ALA A 140 -5.56 24.95 7.40
N ASN A 141 -4.49 24.86 8.20
CA ASN A 141 -3.68 25.95 8.75
C ASN A 141 -4.32 26.75 9.91
N LYS A 142 -5.50 26.37 10.38
CA LYS A 142 -6.15 26.94 11.58
C LYS A 142 -6.19 25.92 12.70
N ARG A 143 -6.00 26.34 13.96
CA ARG A 143 -6.37 25.51 15.11
C ARG A 143 -7.85 25.71 15.37
N LEU A 144 -8.62 24.65 15.20
CA LEU A 144 -10.06 24.63 15.41
C LEU A 144 -10.36 24.06 16.79
N SER A 145 -11.34 24.61 17.49
CA SER A 145 -11.92 23.89 18.63
C SER A 145 -12.67 22.66 18.13
N ARG A 146 -12.86 21.65 18.97
CA ARG A 146 -13.67 20.47 18.60
C ARG A 146 -15.11 20.82 18.28
N GLU A 147 -15.67 21.77 19.02
CA GLU A 147 -17.03 22.27 18.79
C GLU A 147 -17.14 22.91 17.41
N GLU A 148 -16.18 23.78 17.05
CA GLU A 148 -16.14 24.41 15.72
C GLU A 148 -15.97 23.36 14.62
N ALA A 149 -15.08 22.38 14.80
CA ALA A 149 -14.87 21.32 13.81
C ALA A 149 -16.14 20.47 13.62
N THR A 150 -16.78 20.05 14.71
CA THR A 150 -18.02 19.27 14.69
C THR A 150 -19.14 20.04 14.00
N ARG A 151 -19.27 21.34 14.30
CA ARG A 151 -20.24 22.22 13.63
C ARG A 151 -19.97 22.30 12.12
N LEU A 152 -18.73 22.55 11.72
CA LEU A 152 -18.36 22.62 10.29
C LEU A 152 -18.62 21.31 9.56
N GLN A 153 -18.46 20.17 10.23
CA GLN A 153 -18.78 18.86 9.65
C GLN A 153 -20.29 18.62 9.53
N ALA A 154 -21.07 19.03 10.51
CA ALA A 154 -22.52 18.92 10.48
C ALA A 154 -23.17 19.87 9.45
N GLU A 155 -22.62 21.07 9.28
CA GLU A 155 -23.08 22.07 8.31
C GLU A 155 -22.58 21.80 6.88
N ALA A 156 -21.64 20.87 6.71
CA ALA A 156 -21.06 20.58 5.40
C ALA A 156 -22.04 19.86 4.47
N ASP A 157 -22.08 20.33 3.22
CA ASP A 157 -22.75 19.66 2.11
C ASP A 157 -22.02 18.34 1.79
N GLN A 158 -22.61 17.23 2.23
CA GLN A 158 -22.03 15.89 2.08
C GLN A 158 -21.98 15.43 0.62
N GLU A 159 -22.93 15.87 -0.22
CA GLU A 159 -22.95 15.54 -1.64
C GLU A 159 -21.78 16.22 -2.35
N ALA A 160 -21.56 17.51 -2.09
CA ALA A 160 -20.41 18.24 -2.61
C ALA A 160 -19.07 17.66 -2.12
N LEU A 161 -18.97 17.23 -0.85
CA LEU A 161 -17.76 16.57 -0.34
C LEU A 161 -17.50 15.23 -1.01
N SER A 162 -18.55 14.41 -1.23
CA SER A 162 -18.44 13.14 -1.94
C SER A 162 -17.97 13.34 -3.39
N GLU A 163 -18.51 14.36 -4.07
CA GLU A 163 -18.09 14.69 -5.43
C GLU A 163 -16.60 15.11 -5.48
N ARG A 164 -16.16 15.94 -4.53
CA ARG A 164 -14.74 16.32 -4.39
C ARG A 164 -13.85 15.12 -4.09
N GLU A 165 -14.30 14.19 -3.25
CA GLU A 165 -13.60 12.93 -2.98
C GLU A 165 -13.43 12.07 -4.24
N GLN A 166 -14.48 11.97 -5.07
CA GLN A 166 -14.42 11.27 -6.34
C GLN A 166 -13.45 11.95 -7.33
N ARG A 167 -13.45 13.27 -7.39
CA ARG A 167 -12.50 14.02 -8.22
C ARG A 167 -11.06 13.85 -7.74
N LEU A 168 -10.81 13.84 -6.43
CA LEU A 168 -9.49 13.56 -5.86
C LEU A 168 -9.02 12.15 -6.23
N ALA A 169 -9.91 11.16 -6.19
CA ALA A 169 -9.61 9.80 -6.63
C ALA A 169 -9.23 9.77 -8.13
N ARG A 170 -10.04 10.39 -9.02
CA ARG A 170 -9.73 10.50 -10.46
C ARG A 170 -8.39 11.19 -10.70
N PHE A 171 -8.09 12.25 -9.95
CA PHE A 171 -6.79 12.93 -10.02
C PHE A 171 -5.64 11.96 -9.73
N THR A 172 -5.72 11.20 -8.64
CA THR A 172 -4.67 10.25 -8.29
C THR A 172 -4.52 9.14 -9.33
N GLU A 173 -5.62 8.68 -9.91
CA GLU A 173 -5.63 7.67 -10.95
C GLU A 173 -4.95 8.14 -12.22
N PHE A 174 -5.34 9.31 -12.73
CA PHE A 174 -4.76 9.84 -13.96
C PHE A 174 -3.26 10.12 -13.83
N VAL A 175 -2.80 10.58 -12.66
CA VAL A 175 -1.37 10.77 -12.39
C VAL A 175 -0.62 9.44 -12.34
N LEU A 176 -1.19 8.40 -11.71
CA LEU A 176 -0.56 7.07 -11.64
C LEU A 176 -0.61 6.34 -12.98
N ASP A 177 -1.72 6.43 -13.73
CA ASP A 177 -1.86 5.82 -15.06
C ASP A 177 -0.88 6.44 -16.05
N ALA A 178 -0.73 7.77 -16.02
CA ALA A 178 0.31 8.44 -16.79
C ALA A 178 1.71 7.93 -16.42
N SER A 179 1.95 7.55 -15.16
CA SER A 179 3.26 7.04 -14.72
C SER A 179 3.59 5.61 -15.16
N VAL A 180 2.57 4.79 -15.45
CA VAL A 180 2.74 3.39 -15.87
C VAL A 180 2.39 3.15 -17.34
N ARG A 181 2.02 4.21 -18.07
CA ARG A 181 1.57 4.16 -19.47
C ARG A 181 2.50 3.39 -20.40
N SER A 182 3.82 3.53 -20.23
CA SER A 182 4.81 2.82 -21.05
C SER A 182 4.76 1.30 -20.89
N LEU A 183 4.09 0.79 -19.86
CA LEU A 183 3.87 -0.65 -19.62
C LEU A 183 2.39 -1.04 -19.73
N LYS A 184 1.52 -0.14 -20.22
CA LYS A 184 0.07 -0.41 -20.22
C LYS A 184 -0.27 -1.68 -20.99
N ASP A 185 0.27 -1.86 -22.19
CA ASP A 185 -0.02 -3.04 -23.01
C ASP A 185 0.38 -4.34 -22.29
N LEU A 186 1.56 -4.35 -21.65
CA LEU A 186 2.03 -5.50 -20.86
C LEU A 186 1.18 -5.75 -19.60
N LEU A 187 0.66 -4.68 -18.97
CA LEU A 187 -0.26 -4.81 -17.85
C LEU A 187 -1.63 -5.33 -18.28
N ASP A 188 -2.10 -4.97 -19.47
CA ASP A 188 -3.37 -5.42 -20.04
C ASP A 188 -3.30 -6.90 -20.51
N GLU A 189 -2.11 -7.39 -20.87
CA GLU A 189 -1.85 -8.81 -21.20
C GLU A 189 -1.91 -9.74 -19.97
N LEU A 190 -1.85 -9.20 -18.75
CA LEU A 190 -1.96 -10.01 -17.55
C LEU A 190 -3.34 -10.67 -17.48
N SER A 191 -3.37 -11.99 -17.28
CA SER A 191 -4.63 -12.73 -17.10
C SER A 191 -5.40 -12.26 -15.86
N ASP A 192 -4.65 -11.88 -14.84
CA ASP A 192 -5.12 -11.23 -13.62
C ASP A 192 -4.08 -10.25 -13.08
N ALA A 193 -4.55 -9.21 -12.42
CA ALA A 193 -3.74 -8.33 -11.59
C ALA A 193 -3.81 -8.86 -10.15
N SER A 194 -2.79 -9.62 -9.75
CA SER A 194 -2.61 -9.95 -8.34
C SER A 194 -2.02 -8.74 -7.60
N LEU A 195 -2.61 -8.38 -6.48
CA LEU A 195 -2.39 -7.10 -5.81
C LEU A 195 -2.01 -7.29 -4.34
N ALA A 196 -1.27 -6.33 -3.81
CA ALA A 196 -1.00 -6.23 -2.38
C ALA A 196 -1.42 -4.85 -1.87
N VAL A 197 -2.19 -4.84 -0.79
CA VAL A 197 -2.62 -3.61 -0.11
C VAL A 197 -1.88 -3.43 1.22
N ASP A 198 -1.44 -2.21 1.49
CA ASP A 198 -0.73 -1.85 2.73
C ASP A 198 -1.03 -0.40 3.10
N ALA A 199 -1.20 -0.12 4.38
CA ALA A 199 -1.31 1.24 4.89
C ALA A 199 0.06 1.73 5.37
N THR A 200 0.57 2.78 4.73
CA THR A 200 1.85 3.40 5.10
C THR A 200 1.63 4.78 5.71
N PRO A 201 2.21 5.06 6.90
CA PRO A 201 2.09 6.37 7.52
C PRO A 201 2.97 7.42 6.82
N ILE A 202 2.34 8.53 6.44
CA ILE A 202 2.93 9.67 5.75
C ILE A 202 2.85 10.89 6.66
N ARG A 203 4.00 11.46 7.05
CA ARG A 203 4.02 12.62 7.94
C ARG A 203 3.50 13.87 7.23
N THR A 204 2.66 14.61 7.93
CA THR A 204 2.33 16.00 7.57
C THR A 204 3.39 16.97 8.11
N PHE A 205 3.41 18.19 7.58
CA PHE A 205 4.24 19.29 8.10
C PHE A 205 3.67 19.91 9.39
N ALA A 206 2.40 19.63 9.71
CA ALA A 206 1.81 20.06 10.97
C ALA A 206 2.40 19.31 12.18
N ARG A 207 2.37 19.98 13.34
CA ARG A 207 2.67 19.34 14.62
C ARG A 207 1.38 18.78 15.20
N GLY A 208 1.41 17.51 15.61
CA GLY A 208 0.30 16.88 16.28
C GLY A 208 0.01 17.49 17.64
N LEU A 209 -1.28 17.55 17.98
CA LEU A 209 -1.78 17.84 19.33
C LEU A 209 -2.34 16.56 19.95
N LYS A 210 -2.64 16.57 21.24
CA LYS A 210 -3.24 15.41 21.93
C LYS A 210 -4.63 15.12 21.33
N THR A 211 -4.94 13.86 20.98
CA THR A 211 -6.23 13.53 20.32
C THR A 211 -7.45 13.72 21.23
N GLY A 212 -7.28 13.88 22.54
CA GLY A 212 -8.35 14.28 23.48
C GLY A 212 -8.27 15.75 23.94
N GLY A 213 -7.40 16.57 23.36
CA GLY A 213 -7.29 17.99 23.70
C GLY A 213 -8.46 18.81 23.13
N PRO A 214 -8.73 20.03 23.64
CA PRO A 214 -9.87 20.87 23.22
C PRO A 214 -9.77 21.40 21.78
N GLU A 215 -8.56 21.42 21.22
CA GLU A 215 -8.28 21.89 19.87
C GLU A 215 -7.77 20.76 18.96
N LEU A 216 -8.06 20.88 17.66
CA LEU A 216 -7.44 20.09 16.59
C LEU A 216 -6.11 20.72 16.16
N ALA A 217 -5.23 19.89 15.58
CA ALA A 217 -4.00 20.38 14.97
C ALA A 217 -4.31 21.29 13.77
N THR A 218 -3.29 22.04 13.31
CA THR A 218 -3.41 22.89 12.12
C THR A 218 -3.57 22.11 10.81
N ASP A 219 -3.52 20.79 10.87
CA ASP A 219 -3.92 19.88 9.81
C ASP A 219 -4.96 18.93 10.42
N PRO A 220 -6.25 19.31 10.38
CA PRO A 220 -7.28 18.71 11.24
C PRO A 220 -7.70 17.30 10.80
N ASP A 221 -7.44 16.93 9.54
CA ASP A 221 -7.68 15.59 9.00
C ASP A 221 -6.54 14.60 9.32
N ALA A 222 -5.39 15.09 9.80
CA ALA A 222 -4.28 14.25 10.21
C ALA A 222 -4.48 13.68 11.63
N GLY A 223 -3.84 12.54 11.92
CA GLY A 223 -3.91 11.87 13.21
C GLY A 223 -2.57 11.31 13.67
N TRP A 224 -2.55 10.76 14.89
CA TRP A 224 -1.39 10.04 15.37
C TRP A 224 -1.40 8.60 14.86
N TYR A 225 -0.23 8.13 14.44
CA TYR A 225 0.03 6.77 14.04
C TYR A 225 1.00 6.12 15.03
N VAL A 226 0.68 4.89 15.47
CA VAL A 226 1.54 4.05 16.31
C VAL A 226 1.83 2.72 15.62
N ARG A 227 3.12 2.40 15.55
CA ARG A 227 3.63 1.18 14.91
C ARG A 227 3.52 -0.04 15.85
N GLU A 228 2.31 -0.40 16.25
CA GLU A 228 2.03 -1.57 17.11
C GLU A 228 0.97 -2.53 16.53
N GLY A 229 0.75 -2.50 15.21
CA GLY A 229 0.02 -3.56 14.48
C GLY A 229 -1.41 -3.19 14.05
N ASP A 230 -2.14 -2.41 14.86
CA ASP A 230 -3.55 -2.09 14.58
C ASP A 230 -3.76 -0.71 13.91
N HIS A 231 -2.68 0.01 13.59
CA HIS A 231 -2.64 1.35 12.99
C HIS A 231 -3.55 2.43 13.66
N ARG A 232 -4.15 2.13 14.82
CA ARG A 232 -5.07 3.03 15.53
C ARG A 232 -4.35 4.26 16.08
N ASP A 233 -5.09 5.37 16.13
CA ASP A 233 -4.64 6.55 16.85
C ASP A 233 -4.55 6.24 18.36
N PRO A 234 -3.36 6.35 18.98
CA PRO A 234 -3.11 5.96 20.37
C PRO A 234 -3.94 6.73 21.40
N ASP A 235 -4.44 7.90 21.04
CA ASP A 235 -5.27 8.73 21.90
C ASP A 235 -6.77 8.64 21.50
N ALA A 236 -7.16 7.70 20.62
CA ALA A 236 -8.57 7.40 20.32
C ALA A 236 -9.27 6.74 21.54
N PRO A 237 -10.60 6.91 21.70
CA PRO A 237 -11.36 6.20 22.72
C PRO A 237 -11.19 4.68 22.60
N GLY A 238 -10.96 3.98 23.71
CA GLY A 238 -10.79 2.52 23.74
C GLY A 238 -9.37 1.99 23.54
N VAL A 239 -8.37 2.85 23.38
CA VAL A 239 -6.95 2.43 23.32
C VAL A 239 -6.34 2.34 24.73
N ALA A 240 -5.66 1.22 25.03
CA ALA A 240 -5.05 0.95 26.32
C ALA A 240 -4.01 2.02 26.72
N ASP A 241 -3.95 2.38 28.01
CA ASP A 241 -3.06 3.44 28.54
C ASP A 241 -1.57 3.21 28.24
N ALA A 242 -1.16 1.95 27.99
CA ALA A 242 0.20 1.59 27.60
C ALA A 242 0.59 2.06 26.18
N MET A 243 -0.39 2.29 25.30
CA MET A 243 -0.21 2.72 23.91
C MET A 243 -0.23 4.26 23.76
N ARG A 244 -0.51 5.00 24.84
CA ARG A 244 -0.54 6.47 24.83
C ARG A 244 0.86 7.08 24.87
N PRO A 245 1.08 8.24 24.20
CA PRO A 245 2.36 8.92 24.23
C PRO A 245 2.78 9.27 25.67
N PRO A 246 4.09 9.14 26.01
CA PRO A 246 4.56 9.41 27.35
C PRO A 246 4.31 10.88 27.74
N ARG A 247 3.77 11.08 28.94
CA ARG A 247 3.64 12.41 29.57
C ARG A 247 4.99 13.11 29.54
N LYS A 248 5.03 14.41 29.21
CA LYS A 248 6.20 15.25 29.55
C LYS A 248 6.45 15.08 31.05
N PRO A 249 7.68 14.76 31.50
CA PRO A 249 7.94 14.75 32.92
C PRO A 249 7.66 16.16 33.45
N ARG A 250 6.74 16.29 34.41
CA ARG A 250 6.77 17.45 35.31
C ARG A 250 8.17 17.45 35.89
N LYS A 251 8.87 18.59 35.86
CA LYS A 251 10.13 18.75 36.58
C LYS A 251 9.84 18.51 38.06
N SER A 252 10.03 17.27 38.53
CA SER A 252 10.01 16.95 39.95
C SER A 252 11.40 17.24 40.49
N THR A 253 11.48 18.23 41.37
CA THR A 253 12.67 18.64 42.12
C THR A 253 12.99 17.66 43.26
N ALA A 254 12.94 16.36 43.00
CA ALA A 254 13.25 15.34 43.99
C ALA A 254 14.37 14.45 43.47
N ALA A 255 15.56 14.67 44.00
CA ALA A 255 16.72 13.80 43.84
C ALA A 255 16.44 12.47 44.55
N GLY A 256 16.73 11.35 43.89
CA GLY A 256 16.76 10.04 44.53
C GLY A 256 15.67 9.07 44.09
N ALA A 257 15.73 8.58 42.85
CA ALA A 257 15.16 7.28 42.49
C ALA A 257 16.01 6.62 41.41
N LYS A 258 16.61 5.47 41.75
CA LYS A 258 17.44 4.65 40.87
C LYS A 258 16.67 4.30 39.59
N LYS A 259 17.21 4.73 38.44
CA LYS A 259 16.71 4.36 37.10
C LYS A 259 16.84 2.85 36.89
N LYS A 260 15.76 2.09 37.06
CA LYS A 260 15.62 0.80 36.38
C LYS A 260 15.38 1.09 34.90
N SER A 261 16.40 0.93 34.08
CA SER A 261 16.31 1.06 32.62
C SER A 261 15.57 -0.16 32.03
N SER A 262 14.24 -0.19 32.14
CA SER A 262 13.45 -1.02 31.23
C SER A 262 13.51 -0.36 29.86
N LEU A 263 14.22 -0.98 28.92
CA LEU A 263 14.15 -0.72 27.48
C LEU A 263 12.71 -0.97 26.98
N LYS A 264 11.75 -0.12 27.34
CA LYS A 264 10.47 -0.03 26.62
C LYS A 264 10.82 0.51 25.24
N LYS A 265 10.67 -0.31 24.20
CA LYS A 265 10.71 0.09 22.79
C LYS A 265 9.93 1.39 22.67
N LYS A 266 10.60 2.51 22.37
CA LYS A 266 9.90 3.79 22.11
C LYS A 266 9.02 3.55 20.89
N ALA A 267 7.72 3.39 21.07
CA ALA A 267 6.76 3.43 19.98
C ALA A 267 7.06 4.67 19.12
N LYS A 268 7.34 4.46 17.83
CA LYS A 268 7.68 5.55 16.91
C LYS A 268 6.39 6.23 16.48
N TYR A 269 5.92 7.18 17.28
CA TYR A 269 4.78 8.03 16.94
C TYR A 269 5.06 8.85 15.68
N LYS A 270 4.08 8.93 14.79
CA LYS A 270 4.09 9.84 13.63
C LYS A 270 2.77 10.58 13.60
N PHE A 271 2.79 11.88 13.33
CA PHE A 271 1.58 12.65 13.08
C PHE A 271 1.44 12.89 11.59
N GLY A 272 0.29 12.53 11.01
CA GLY A 272 0.10 12.53 9.57
C GLY A 272 -1.11 11.72 9.12
N TYR A 273 -0.98 11.14 7.93
CA TYR A 273 -2.01 10.38 7.25
C TYR A 273 -1.58 8.93 7.09
N ASP A 274 -2.53 8.01 6.99
CA ASP A 274 -2.28 6.68 6.44
C ASP A 274 -2.57 6.70 4.96
N ALA A 275 -1.56 6.35 4.17
CA ALA A 275 -1.70 6.17 2.73
C ALA A 275 -1.89 4.68 2.44
N ALA A 276 -3.10 4.31 2.02
CA ALA A 276 -3.39 2.97 1.52
C ALA A 276 -2.84 2.87 0.09
N PHE A 277 -1.86 1.99 -0.12
CA PHE A 277 -1.32 1.70 -1.44
C PHE A 277 -1.81 0.36 -1.94
N VAL A 278 -2.11 0.30 -3.23
CA VAL A 278 -2.34 -0.97 -3.94
C VAL A 278 -1.21 -1.16 -4.96
N VAL A 279 -0.42 -2.20 -4.75
CA VAL A 279 0.78 -2.50 -5.53
C VAL A 279 0.55 -3.75 -6.35
N THR A 280 0.84 -3.67 -7.65
CA THR A 280 0.71 -4.79 -8.59
C THR A 280 1.82 -5.81 -8.44
N ARG A 281 1.50 -7.06 -8.77
CA ARG A 281 2.44 -8.15 -8.96
C ARG A 281 2.07 -8.96 -10.19
N ASP A 282 3.04 -9.11 -11.08
CA ASP A 282 2.99 -10.08 -12.18
C ASP A 282 3.04 -11.50 -11.62
N SER A 283 1.88 -12.12 -11.51
CA SER A 283 1.69 -13.46 -10.93
C SER A 283 2.10 -14.59 -11.89
N ARG A 284 2.24 -14.29 -13.20
CA ARG A 284 2.47 -15.25 -14.28
C ARG A 284 3.95 -15.55 -14.46
N TYR A 285 4.78 -14.52 -14.58
CA TYR A 285 6.22 -14.70 -14.85
C TYR A 285 7.05 -14.82 -13.57
N ASP A 286 6.57 -14.30 -12.45
CA ASP A 286 7.31 -14.32 -11.17
C ASP A 286 7.50 -15.73 -10.58
N GLU A 287 6.76 -16.71 -11.10
CA GLU A 287 6.91 -18.11 -10.72
C GLU A 287 8.07 -18.80 -11.43
N VAL A 288 8.58 -18.20 -12.51
CA VAL A 288 9.53 -18.80 -13.42
C VAL A 288 10.94 -18.32 -13.05
N LEU A 289 11.73 -19.23 -12.48
CA LEU A 289 13.18 -19.07 -12.50
C LEU A 289 13.69 -19.49 -13.87
N LEU A 290 14.75 -18.83 -14.30
CA LEU A 290 15.50 -19.23 -15.47
C LEU A 290 16.30 -20.50 -15.17
N ASP A 291 16.81 -21.17 -16.21
CA ASP A 291 17.57 -22.43 -16.08
C ASP A 291 18.80 -22.31 -15.15
N ASP A 292 19.35 -21.10 -15.01
CA ASP A 292 20.46 -20.79 -14.11
C ASP A 292 20.02 -20.46 -12.66
N ASN A 293 18.76 -20.72 -12.32
CA ASN A 293 18.09 -20.38 -11.06
C ASN A 293 18.05 -18.87 -10.74
N THR A 294 18.24 -17.99 -11.73
CA THR A 294 18.05 -16.55 -11.52
C THR A 294 16.59 -16.13 -11.75
N PRO A 295 16.13 -15.05 -11.09
CA PRO A 295 14.79 -14.51 -11.36
C PRO A 295 14.65 -14.09 -12.82
N ASN A 296 13.50 -14.38 -13.43
CA ASN A 296 13.21 -13.93 -14.78
C ASN A 296 13.20 -12.38 -14.83
N PRO A 297 14.09 -11.75 -15.62
CA PRO A 297 14.16 -10.29 -15.70
C PRO A 297 12.96 -9.68 -16.43
N GLU A 298 12.19 -10.46 -17.18
CA GLU A 298 10.99 -10.01 -17.89
C GLU A 298 9.77 -9.85 -16.97
N VAL A 299 9.86 -10.30 -15.71
CA VAL A 299 8.82 -10.08 -14.70
C VAL A 299 8.62 -8.58 -14.52
N LEU A 300 7.38 -8.12 -14.70
CA LEU A 300 7.09 -6.70 -14.55
C LEU A 300 7.43 -6.20 -13.14
N PRO A 301 7.98 -4.98 -13.01
CA PRO A 301 8.27 -4.43 -11.71
C PRO A 301 6.98 -4.24 -10.91
N ALA A 302 7.04 -4.43 -9.59
CA ALA A 302 5.90 -4.10 -8.72
C ALA A 302 5.69 -2.58 -8.69
N LEU A 303 4.53 -2.10 -9.16
CA LEU A 303 4.18 -0.68 -9.29
C LEU A 303 2.96 -0.35 -8.44
N VAL A 304 2.85 0.90 -7.97
CA VAL A 304 1.61 1.34 -7.32
C VAL A 304 0.60 1.76 -8.38
N LEU A 305 -0.60 1.18 -8.34
CA LEU A 305 -1.68 1.46 -9.29
C LEU A 305 -2.81 2.30 -8.68
N GLY A 306 -2.79 2.47 -7.36
CA GLY A 306 -3.75 3.31 -6.66
C GLY A 306 -3.31 3.70 -5.26
N VAL A 307 -3.80 4.85 -4.81
CA VAL A 307 -3.53 5.42 -3.49
C VAL A 307 -4.77 6.11 -2.94
N SER A 308 -5.00 5.98 -1.64
CA SER A 308 -5.93 6.81 -0.88
C SER A 308 -5.24 7.29 0.39
N LEU A 309 -5.50 8.53 0.82
CA LEU A 309 -5.07 9.03 2.12
C LEU A 309 -6.30 9.18 3.02
N ASP A 310 -6.14 8.81 4.27
CA ASP A 310 -7.11 9.07 5.32
C ASP A 310 -6.38 9.30 6.65
N LYS A 311 -7.12 9.69 7.67
CA LYS A 311 -6.62 9.72 9.03
C LYS A 311 -6.16 8.32 9.46
N PRO A 312 -5.03 8.20 10.19
CA PRO A 312 -4.52 6.91 10.62
C PRO A 312 -5.55 6.04 11.34
N GLY A 313 -5.64 4.77 10.92
CA GLY A 313 -6.54 3.77 11.49
C GLY A 313 -8.04 4.06 11.38
N HIS A 314 -8.47 5.07 10.64
CA HIS A 314 -9.88 5.49 10.60
C HIS A 314 -10.76 4.52 9.81
N ARG A 315 -10.44 4.24 8.53
CA ARG A 315 -11.25 3.40 7.63
C ARG A 315 -10.40 2.58 6.64
N PRO A 316 -9.55 1.64 7.10
CA PRO A 316 -8.65 0.90 6.21
C PRO A 316 -9.40 0.13 5.12
N ALA A 317 -10.45 -0.62 5.47
CA ALA A 317 -11.24 -1.42 4.54
C ALA A 317 -11.86 -0.58 3.40
N TYR A 318 -12.58 0.49 3.76
CA TYR A 318 -13.16 1.45 2.81
C TYR A 318 -12.10 2.01 1.85
N ASN A 319 -10.95 2.45 2.38
CA ASN A 319 -9.89 3.03 1.56
C ASN A 319 -9.28 2.01 0.59
N GLY A 320 -9.10 0.75 1.00
CA GLY A 320 -8.65 -0.31 0.12
C GLY A 320 -9.68 -0.64 -0.98
N LEU A 321 -10.95 -0.83 -0.60
CA LEU A 321 -12.03 -1.17 -1.54
C LEU A 321 -12.30 -0.07 -2.57
N LYS A 322 -12.20 1.19 -2.14
CA LYS A 322 -12.29 2.35 -3.03
C LYS A 322 -11.25 2.28 -4.15
N ILE A 323 -10.02 1.84 -3.84
CA ILE A 323 -8.97 1.68 -4.85
C ILE A 323 -9.26 0.46 -5.74
N LEU A 324 -9.62 -0.69 -5.14
CA LEU A 324 -9.84 -1.95 -5.85
C LEU A 324 -11.01 -1.89 -6.84
N SER A 325 -12.13 -1.31 -6.44
CA SER A 325 -13.30 -1.11 -7.31
C SER A 325 -12.99 -0.22 -8.52
N ARG A 326 -12.19 0.82 -8.33
CA ARG A 326 -11.80 1.73 -9.40
C ARG A 326 -10.73 1.14 -10.32
N LEU A 327 -9.87 0.25 -9.82
CA LEU A 327 -9.00 -0.57 -10.67
C LEU A 327 -9.83 -1.50 -11.57
N GLN A 328 -10.83 -2.19 -11.02
CA GLN A 328 -11.73 -3.04 -11.81
C GLN A 328 -12.47 -2.22 -12.88
N ALA A 329 -12.99 -1.05 -12.53
CA ALA A 329 -13.66 -0.13 -13.47
C ALA A 329 -12.74 0.37 -14.60
N ARG A 330 -11.41 0.34 -14.39
CA ARG A 330 -10.39 0.67 -15.41
C ARG A 330 -9.93 -0.54 -16.22
N GLY A 331 -10.54 -1.71 -16.05
CA GLY A 331 -10.28 -2.92 -16.83
C GLY A 331 -9.25 -3.88 -16.22
N TYR A 332 -8.71 -3.59 -15.03
CA TYR A 332 -7.81 -4.52 -14.34
C TYR A 332 -8.59 -5.74 -13.86
N LYS A 333 -8.21 -6.92 -14.35
CA LYS A 333 -8.84 -8.19 -13.99
C LYS A 333 -8.46 -8.60 -12.56
N PRO A 334 -9.41 -8.88 -11.66
CA PRO A 334 -9.12 -9.29 -10.29
C PRO A 334 -8.32 -10.58 -10.19
N GLY A 335 -7.21 -10.56 -9.43
CA GLY A 335 -6.38 -11.72 -9.13
C GLY A 335 -6.35 -12.07 -7.63
N TYR A 336 -5.21 -12.58 -7.15
CA TYR A 336 -4.99 -12.75 -5.72
C TYR A 336 -4.77 -11.40 -5.03
N LEU A 337 -5.33 -11.22 -3.83
CA LEU A 337 -5.18 -10.01 -3.04
C LEU A 337 -4.60 -10.34 -1.67
N ALA A 338 -3.46 -9.77 -1.31
CA ALA A 338 -2.93 -9.86 0.05
C ALA A 338 -3.00 -8.49 0.75
N GLY A 339 -3.36 -8.49 2.03
CA GLY A 339 -3.34 -7.31 2.89
C GLY A 339 -2.43 -7.50 4.09
N ASP A 340 -2.08 -6.39 4.77
CA ASP A 340 -1.60 -6.49 6.14
C ASP A 340 -2.71 -6.96 7.10
N LEU A 341 -2.36 -7.20 8.36
CA LEU A 341 -3.31 -7.70 9.36
C LEU A 341 -4.46 -6.72 9.64
N ALA A 342 -4.35 -5.42 9.35
CA ALA A 342 -5.44 -4.48 9.59
C ALA A 342 -6.61 -4.69 8.62
N TYR A 343 -6.31 -5.03 7.36
CA TYR A 343 -7.34 -5.41 6.38
C TYR A 343 -7.99 -6.74 6.77
N ASN A 344 -7.19 -7.76 7.07
CA ASN A 344 -7.69 -9.09 7.43
C ASN A 344 -8.55 -9.04 8.72
N ASN A 345 -8.28 -8.09 9.61
CA ASN A 345 -9.02 -7.89 10.85
C ASN A 345 -10.22 -6.94 10.73
N SER A 346 -10.51 -6.38 9.56
CA SER A 346 -11.72 -5.59 9.30
C SER A 346 -12.98 -6.46 9.31
N ASP A 347 -14.15 -5.86 9.54
CA ASP A 347 -15.43 -6.58 9.57
C ASP A 347 -15.69 -7.32 8.23
N PRO A 348 -16.21 -8.56 8.24
CA PRO A 348 -16.52 -9.32 7.03
C PRO A 348 -17.34 -8.56 5.98
N ASP A 349 -18.33 -7.77 6.43
CA ASP A 349 -19.22 -7.00 5.55
C ASP A 349 -18.50 -5.76 4.98
N GLU A 350 -17.46 -5.27 5.65
CA GLU A 350 -16.67 -4.12 5.22
C GLU A 350 -15.50 -4.47 4.31
N TRP A 351 -14.99 -5.71 4.34
CA TRP A 351 -13.78 -6.09 3.59
C TRP A 351 -13.90 -7.42 2.84
N GLN A 352 -14.06 -8.54 3.54
CA GLN A 352 -13.93 -9.88 2.96
C GLN A 352 -15.00 -10.16 1.91
N LEU A 353 -16.27 -9.85 2.20
CA LEU A 353 -17.38 -10.05 1.29
C LEU A 353 -17.30 -9.10 0.08
N PRO A 354 -17.08 -7.78 0.25
CA PRO A 354 -16.87 -6.89 -0.88
C PRO A 354 -15.66 -7.24 -1.76
N VAL A 355 -14.53 -7.66 -1.17
CA VAL A 355 -13.34 -8.11 -1.93
C VAL A 355 -13.69 -9.30 -2.83
N ARG A 356 -14.45 -10.27 -2.31
CA ARG A 356 -14.93 -11.43 -3.09
C ARG A 356 -15.95 -11.02 -4.15
N ALA A 357 -16.88 -10.13 -3.82
CA ALA A 357 -17.86 -9.60 -4.78
C ALA A 357 -17.17 -8.84 -5.95
N LEU A 358 -16.04 -8.19 -5.69
CA LEU A 358 -15.18 -7.60 -6.72
C LEU A 358 -14.38 -8.66 -7.52
N GLY A 359 -14.49 -9.95 -7.19
CA GLY A 359 -13.81 -11.05 -7.89
C GLY A 359 -12.37 -11.34 -7.42
N TYR A 360 -11.87 -10.62 -6.41
CA TYR A 360 -10.52 -10.87 -5.89
C TYR A 360 -10.48 -12.13 -5.03
N LYS A 361 -9.32 -12.79 -5.03
CA LYS A 361 -9.02 -13.99 -4.25
C LYS A 361 -8.18 -13.61 -3.03
N PRO A 362 -8.79 -13.36 -1.86
CA PRO A 362 -8.04 -12.93 -0.69
C PRO A 362 -7.07 -13.99 -0.20
N VAL A 363 -5.85 -13.61 0.13
CA VAL A 363 -4.84 -14.49 0.74
C VAL A 363 -4.39 -13.84 2.03
N TYR A 364 -4.72 -14.48 3.14
CA TYR A 364 -4.57 -13.91 4.47
C TYR A 364 -3.55 -14.67 5.30
N ASP A 365 -2.83 -13.90 6.10
CA ASP A 365 -2.17 -14.39 7.30
C ASP A 365 -3.06 -14.11 8.51
N TYR A 366 -2.92 -14.96 9.53
CA TYR A 366 -3.77 -14.94 10.71
C TYR A 366 -2.97 -14.56 11.94
N ARG A 367 -3.62 -13.85 12.86
CA ARG A 367 -3.06 -13.64 14.19
C ARG A 367 -3.04 -14.95 14.96
N VAL A 368 -2.19 -15.02 16.00
CA VAL A 368 -2.04 -16.21 16.84
C VAL A 368 -3.36 -16.64 17.48
N ASP A 369 -4.22 -15.69 17.86
CA ASP A 369 -5.57 -15.93 18.41
C ASP A 369 -6.58 -16.44 17.37
N GLN A 370 -6.24 -16.40 16.09
CA GLN A 370 -7.08 -16.81 14.96
C GLN A 370 -6.62 -18.13 14.33
N LEU A 371 -5.58 -18.78 14.85
CA LEU A 371 -5.09 -20.07 14.34
C LEU A 371 -5.98 -21.23 14.79
N GLY A 372 -5.91 -22.37 14.08
CA GLY A 372 -6.74 -23.55 14.35
C GLY A 372 -8.20 -23.39 13.90
N LYS A 373 -9.16 -23.95 14.68
CA LYS A 373 -10.60 -23.86 14.39
C LYS A 373 -11.09 -22.41 14.54
N GLN A 374 -11.69 -21.88 13.48
CA GLN A 374 -12.13 -20.49 13.36
C GLN A 374 -13.65 -20.32 13.30
N ALA A 375 -14.36 -21.28 12.71
CA ALA A 375 -15.81 -21.25 12.58
C ALA A 375 -16.39 -22.66 12.46
N GLU A 376 -17.70 -22.77 12.60
CA GLU A 376 -18.46 -24.00 12.37
C GLU A 376 -19.77 -23.66 11.65
N THR A 377 -20.11 -24.43 10.60
CA THR A 377 -21.45 -24.41 10.02
C THR A 377 -21.84 -25.78 9.51
N HIS A 378 -23.11 -26.15 9.67
CA HIS A 378 -23.63 -27.45 9.23
C HIS A 378 -22.84 -28.68 9.76
N GLY A 379 -22.09 -28.50 10.86
CA GLY A 379 -21.16 -29.47 11.43
C GLY A 379 -19.81 -29.60 10.72
N ALA A 380 -19.50 -28.74 9.74
CA ALA A 380 -18.18 -28.60 9.17
C ALA A 380 -17.35 -27.59 10.00
N ASN A 381 -16.06 -27.87 10.18
CA ASN A 381 -15.15 -27.01 10.91
C ASN A 381 -14.31 -26.19 9.94
N MET A 382 -14.31 -24.86 10.05
CA MET A 382 -13.34 -24.02 9.37
C MET A 382 -12.04 -24.03 10.17
N VAL A 383 -10.95 -24.44 9.55
CA VAL A 383 -9.60 -24.42 10.14
C VAL A 383 -8.70 -23.62 9.23
N GLU A 384 -8.21 -22.49 9.72
CA GLU A 384 -7.27 -21.61 9.01
C GLU A 384 -7.72 -21.31 7.56
N GLY A 385 -8.98 -20.90 7.41
CA GLY A 385 -9.56 -20.39 6.16
C GLY A 385 -10.20 -21.43 5.24
N SER A 386 -10.07 -22.72 5.53
CA SER A 386 -10.64 -23.81 4.74
C SER A 386 -11.62 -24.66 5.55
N TRP A 387 -12.64 -25.22 4.88
CA TRP A 387 -13.67 -26.06 5.52
C TRP A 387 -13.29 -27.53 5.52
N TYR A 388 -13.39 -28.18 6.68
CA TYR A 388 -13.01 -29.57 6.90
C TYR A 388 -14.12 -30.39 7.55
N CYS A 389 -14.00 -31.72 7.39
CA CYS A 389 -14.74 -32.72 8.14
C CYS A 389 -14.59 -32.49 9.67
N PRO A 390 -15.67 -32.61 10.46
CA PRO A 390 -15.61 -32.39 11.91
C PRO A 390 -14.64 -33.33 12.62
N SER A 391 -14.48 -34.54 12.09
CA SER A 391 -13.60 -35.59 12.62
C SER A 391 -12.13 -35.46 12.18
N MET A 392 -11.69 -34.28 11.72
CA MET A 392 -10.27 -34.04 11.47
C MET A 392 -9.51 -34.09 12.81
N PRO A 393 -8.46 -34.91 12.95
CA PRO A 393 -7.74 -35.06 14.21
C PRO A 393 -7.22 -33.74 14.79
N GLN A 394 -7.35 -33.56 16.11
CA GLN A 394 -6.96 -32.33 16.81
C GLN A 394 -5.48 -31.89 16.55
N PRO A 395 -4.49 -32.81 16.47
CA PRO A 395 -3.11 -32.41 16.13
C PRO A 395 -2.96 -31.76 14.74
N LEU A 396 -3.89 -32.04 13.82
CA LEU A 396 -3.94 -31.37 12.51
C LEU A 396 -4.64 -30.02 12.62
N VAL A 397 -5.70 -29.92 13.42
CA VAL A 397 -6.40 -28.65 13.70
C VAL A 397 -5.43 -27.64 14.31
N ASP A 398 -4.70 -28.02 15.37
CA ASP A 398 -3.80 -27.13 16.11
C ASP A 398 -2.38 -27.05 15.54
N ALA A 399 -2.10 -27.65 14.37
CA ALA A 399 -0.76 -27.76 13.80
C ALA A 399 0.05 -26.44 13.81
N THR A 400 -0.55 -25.32 13.38
CA THR A 400 0.16 -24.03 13.37
C THR A 400 0.29 -23.44 14.78
N LYS A 401 -0.67 -23.65 15.68
CA LYS A 401 -0.53 -23.24 17.09
C LYS A 401 0.63 -23.96 17.76
N ASP A 402 0.75 -25.27 17.54
CA ASP A 402 1.83 -26.09 18.07
C ASP A 402 3.20 -25.60 17.57
N LEU A 403 3.29 -25.20 16.29
CA LEU A 403 4.51 -24.60 15.74
C LEU A 403 4.86 -23.29 16.46
N TYR A 404 3.89 -22.39 16.65
CA TYR A 404 4.11 -21.10 17.31
C TYR A 404 4.40 -21.25 18.81
N ALA A 405 3.87 -22.30 19.44
CA ALA A 405 4.17 -22.67 20.82
C ALA A 405 5.51 -23.40 20.99
N GLY A 406 6.19 -23.74 19.88
CA GLY A 406 7.47 -24.47 19.89
C GLY A 406 7.33 -25.96 20.26
N LEU A 407 6.12 -26.52 20.18
CA LEU A 407 5.83 -27.92 20.48
C LEU A 407 6.21 -28.85 19.32
N ILE A 408 6.24 -28.32 18.09
CA ILE A 408 6.66 -29.05 16.89
C ILE A 408 7.63 -28.21 16.06
N ASP A 409 8.43 -28.87 15.25
CA ASP A 409 9.29 -28.23 14.26
C ASP A 409 8.54 -27.92 12.94
N ARG A 410 9.21 -27.17 12.07
CA ARG A 410 8.65 -26.76 10.76
C ARG A 410 8.38 -27.95 9.84
N GLU A 411 9.20 -29.01 9.91
CA GLU A 411 9.02 -30.20 9.07
C GLU A 411 7.79 -31.00 9.47
N THR A 412 7.56 -31.17 10.77
CA THR A 412 6.35 -31.76 11.34
C THR A 412 5.13 -30.92 11.03
N TRP A 413 5.24 -29.58 11.11
CA TRP A 413 4.18 -28.68 10.70
C TRP A 413 3.81 -28.87 9.22
N ILE A 414 4.77 -28.89 8.30
CA ILE A 414 4.51 -29.13 6.86
C ILE A 414 3.76 -30.45 6.67
N ARG A 415 4.23 -31.54 7.29
CA ARG A 415 3.59 -32.86 7.22
C ARG A 415 2.15 -32.83 7.76
N ARG A 416 1.90 -32.12 8.86
CA ARG A 416 0.55 -31.96 9.43
C ARG A 416 -0.37 -31.12 8.55
N ILE A 417 0.13 -30.04 7.93
CA ILE A 417 -0.64 -29.23 6.96
C ILE A 417 -1.03 -30.09 5.76
N GLU A 418 -0.11 -30.86 5.18
CA GLU A 418 -0.40 -31.77 4.08
C GLU A 418 -1.41 -32.86 4.47
N ALA A 419 -1.31 -33.38 5.70
CA ALA A 419 -2.22 -34.38 6.23
C ALA A 419 -3.66 -33.87 6.46
N ARG A 420 -3.94 -32.56 6.38
CA ARG A 420 -5.31 -32.01 6.39
C ARG A 420 -6.06 -32.30 5.10
N ARG A 421 -5.35 -32.44 3.97
CA ARG A 421 -5.94 -32.53 2.62
C ARG A 421 -7.05 -33.59 2.47
N PRO A 422 -6.94 -34.80 3.03
CA PRO A 422 -8.00 -35.82 2.94
C PRO A 422 -9.30 -35.43 3.66
N TYR A 423 -9.23 -34.53 4.67
CA TYR A 423 -10.37 -34.11 5.48
C TYR A 423 -11.08 -32.87 4.91
N ARG A 424 -10.51 -32.21 3.90
CA ARG A 424 -11.04 -30.98 3.32
C ARG A 424 -12.36 -31.25 2.59
N LEU A 425 -13.36 -30.39 2.79
CA LEU A 425 -14.59 -30.46 1.99
C LEU A 425 -14.27 -30.16 0.52
N VAL A 426 -14.88 -30.94 -0.39
CA VAL A 426 -14.55 -30.87 -1.83
C VAL A 426 -15.64 -30.08 -2.56
N PRO A 427 -15.31 -29.01 -3.30
CA PRO A 427 -16.30 -28.31 -4.13
C PRO A 427 -17.01 -29.29 -5.08
N LYS A 428 -18.34 -29.28 -5.06
CA LYS A 428 -19.18 -30.04 -5.99
C LYS A 428 -19.41 -29.27 -7.28
N GLU A 429 -19.63 -27.97 -7.12
CA GLU A 429 -19.85 -27.00 -8.19
C GLU A 429 -19.11 -25.70 -7.83
N ASN A 430 -18.97 -24.82 -8.81
CA ASN A 430 -18.45 -23.47 -8.58
C ASN A 430 -19.43 -22.67 -7.71
N GLU A 431 -18.95 -21.56 -7.16
CA GLU A 431 -19.85 -20.60 -6.49
C GLU A 431 -20.92 -20.11 -7.48
N ASP A 432 -22.15 -19.95 -7.00
CA ASP A 432 -23.22 -19.31 -7.77
C ASP A 432 -23.04 -17.78 -7.83
N ASP A 433 -23.96 -17.09 -8.52
CA ASP A 433 -23.95 -15.63 -8.67
C ASP A 433 -24.10 -14.89 -7.33
N GLN A 434 -24.62 -15.56 -6.30
CA GLN A 434 -24.75 -15.06 -4.94
C GLN A 434 -23.58 -15.49 -4.04
N GLY A 435 -22.59 -16.23 -4.57
CA GLY A 435 -21.42 -16.71 -3.83
C GLY A 435 -21.67 -17.93 -2.94
N HIS A 436 -22.81 -18.62 -3.06
CA HIS A 436 -23.01 -19.90 -2.36
C HIS A 436 -22.21 -21.00 -3.03
N GLN A 437 -21.56 -21.83 -2.22
CA GLN A 437 -20.77 -22.95 -2.72
C GLN A 437 -21.32 -24.28 -2.21
N ARG A 438 -21.69 -25.17 -3.13
CA ARG A 438 -22.00 -26.55 -2.75
C ARG A 438 -20.74 -27.38 -2.63
N VAL A 439 -20.57 -27.98 -1.47
CA VAL A 439 -19.40 -28.80 -1.12
C VAL A 439 -19.84 -30.20 -0.69
N MET A 440 -18.99 -31.19 -0.96
CA MET A 440 -19.21 -32.59 -0.64
C MET A 440 -18.40 -33.01 0.59
N CYS A 441 -18.97 -33.97 1.33
CA CYS A 441 -18.23 -34.73 2.33
C CYS A 441 -17.00 -35.40 1.67
N PRO A 442 -15.79 -35.29 2.27
CA PRO A 442 -14.57 -35.85 1.70
C PRO A 442 -14.66 -37.37 1.50
N ALA A 443 -15.37 -38.09 2.37
CA ALA A 443 -15.55 -39.53 2.22
C ALA A 443 -16.38 -39.88 0.98
N VAL A 444 -17.45 -39.12 0.71
CA VAL A 444 -18.26 -39.29 -0.51
C VAL A 444 -17.44 -38.94 -1.76
N ALA A 445 -16.58 -37.92 -1.66
CA ALA A 445 -15.66 -37.50 -2.72
C ALA A 445 -14.42 -38.42 -2.89
N GLY A 446 -14.35 -39.54 -2.15
CA GLY A 446 -13.26 -40.52 -2.27
C GLY A 446 -11.92 -40.03 -1.74
N LYS A 447 -11.91 -39.07 -0.80
CA LYS A 447 -10.69 -38.54 -0.16
C LYS A 447 -10.41 -39.18 1.20
N ALA A 448 -11.41 -39.75 1.85
CA ALA A 448 -11.29 -40.45 3.12
C ALA A 448 -12.29 -41.61 3.19
N GLN A 449 -12.18 -42.46 4.21
CA GLN A 449 -13.14 -43.52 4.52
C GLN A 449 -13.89 -43.14 5.79
N CYS A 450 -15.20 -43.39 5.87
CA CYS A 450 -16.00 -42.99 7.05
C CYS A 450 -17.04 -44.04 7.43
N PRO A 451 -17.09 -44.50 8.69
CA PRO A 451 -18.06 -45.51 9.13
C PRO A 451 -19.51 -45.01 9.15
N ILE A 452 -19.73 -43.68 9.26
CA ILE A 452 -21.09 -43.09 9.12
C ILE A 452 -21.64 -43.27 7.70
N LYS A 453 -20.76 -43.48 6.70
CA LYS A 453 -21.12 -43.70 5.30
C LYS A 453 -20.51 -45.01 4.81
N PRO A 454 -21.12 -46.16 5.13
CA PRO A 454 -20.54 -47.48 4.87
C PRO A 454 -20.12 -47.71 3.41
N GLU A 455 -20.79 -47.08 2.45
CA GLU A 455 -20.46 -47.14 1.03
C GLU A 455 -19.09 -46.53 0.67
N THR A 456 -18.47 -45.81 1.59
CA THR A 456 -17.15 -45.18 1.46
C THR A 456 -16.01 -46.04 2.01
N LEU A 457 -16.32 -47.12 2.72
CA LEU A 457 -15.34 -48.06 3.27
C LEU A 457 -14.71 -48.95 2.18
N ASN A 458 -13.51 -49.45 2.44
CA ASN A 458 -12.77 -50.39 1.58
C ASN A 458 -12.44 -49.87 0.17
N ARG A 459 -12.49 -48.54 -0.05
CA ARG A 459 -12.18 -47.91 -1.34
C ARG A 459 -10.68 -47.80 -1.64
N GLY A 460 -9.82 -48.12 -0.68
CA GLY A 460 -8.36 -48.17 -0.87
C GLY A 460 -7.60 -47.95 0.43
N ILE A 461 -6.55 -48.75 0.68
CA ILE A 461 -5.76 -48.73 1.93
C ILE A 461 -5.03 -47.40 2.19
N GLN A 462 -4.84 -46.59 1.14
CA GLN A 462 -4.15 -45.31 1.21
C GLN A 462 -5.04 -44.16 1.70
N LEU A 463 -6.37 -44.34 1.75
CA LEU A 463 -7.31 -43.32 2.22
C LEU A 463 -7.42 -43.38 3.75
N PRO A 464 -7.30 -42.25 4.47
CA PRO A 464 -7.42 -42.25 5.92
C PRO A 464 -8.83 -42.68 6.35
N LEU A 465 -8.89 -43.57 7.33
CA LEU A 465 -10.12 -43.91 8.02
C LEU A 465 -10.41 -42.82 9.05
N VAL A 466 -11.51 -42.10 8.84
CA VAL A 466 -12.02 -41.11 9.77
C VAL A 466 -12.66 -41.82 10.95
N ASP A 467 -12.43 -41.31 12.16
CA ASP A 467 -13.04 -41.78 13.40
C ASP A 467 -14.01 -40.73 13.96
N PRO A 468 -15.32 -40.81 13.64
CA PRO A 468 -16.29 -39.84 14.09
C PRO A 468 -16.67 -40.08 15.55
N GLU A 469 -16.58 -39.04 16.38
CA GLU A 469 -17.04 -39.11 17.76
C GLU A 469 -18.55 -39.45 17.84
N PRO A 470 -18.96 -40.39 18.71
CA PRO A 470 -20.36 -40.71 18.93
C PRO A 470 -21.12 -39.48 19.43
N SER A 471 -22.27 -39.19 18.80
CA SER A 471 -23.15 -38.09 19.22
C SER A 471 -24.53 -38.62 19.60
N PRO A 472 -25.08 -38.22 20.76
CA PRO A 472 -26.40 -38.68 21.22
C PRO A 472 -27.55 -38.22 20.32
N VAL A 473 -27.36 -37.15 19.54
CA VAL A 473 -28.35 -36.62 18.58
C VAL A 473 -28.11 -37.09 17.14
N GLY A 474 -27.24 -38.09 16.97
CA GLY A 474 -26.85 -38.64 15.67
C GLY A 474 -25.85 -37.76 14.91
N PRO A 475 -25.42 -38.19 13.70
CA PRO A 475 -24.41 -37.47 12.94
C PRO A 475 -24.83 -36.04 12.56
N VAL A 476 -23.87 -35.11 12.53
CA VAL A 476 -24.10 -33.73 12.09
C VAL A 476 -24.48 -33.64 10.61
N LYS A 477 -25.04 -32.50 10.16
CA LYS A 477 -25.61 -32.33 8.81
C LYS A 477 -24.62 -32.70 7.69
N VAL A 478 -23.37 -32.24 7.75
CA VAL A 478 -22.32 -32.57 6.77
C VAL A 478 -22.00 -34.08 6.71
N CYS A 479 -22.15 -34.80 7.83
CA CYS A 479 -21.93 -36.24 7.91
C CYS A 479 -23.16 -37.05 7.47
N ARG A 480 -24.38 -36.54 7.69
CA ARG A 480 -25.63 -37.18 7.21
C ARG A 480 -25.80 -37.03 5.70
N GLN A 481 -25.63 -35.83 5.18
CA GLN A 481 -25.87 -35.53 3.76
C GLN A 481 -24.65 -35.87 2.89
N ARG A 482 -24.83 -35.99 1.57
CA ARG A 482 -23.71 -36.16 0.62
C ARG A 482 -23.01 -34.84 0.32
N SER A 483 -23.78 -33.75 0.33
CA SER A 483 -23.32 -32.37 0.09
C SER A 483 -24.07 -31.41 0.99
N ILE A 484 -23.44 -30.29 1.33
CA ILE A 484 -24.05 -29.12 1.96
C ILE A 484 -23.80 -27.89 1.09
N THR A 485 -24.57 -26.83 1.30
CA THR A 485 -24.36 -25.52 0.68
C THR A 485 -23.79 -24.60 1.74
N LEU A 486 -22.68 -23.94 1.43
CA LEU A 486 -22.06 -22.92 2.28
C LEU A 486 -22.43 -21.55 1.73
N ALA A 487 -23.01 -20.68 2.56
CA ALA A 487 -23.29 -19.31 2.20
C ALA A 487 -22.00 -18.47 2.25
N PRO A 488 -21.84 -17.43 1.42
CA PRO A 488 -20.61 -16.64 1.37
C PRO A 488 -20.27 -15.98 2.71
N ALA A 489 -21.28 -15.63 3.51
CA ALA A 489 -21.11 -15.03 4.84
C ALA A 489 -20.56 -16.02 5.90
N GLU A 490 -20.74 -17.33 5.71
CA GLU A 490 -20.30 -18.33 6.67
C GLU A 490 -18.77 -18.40 6.70
N GLY A 491 -18.19 -18.06 7.86
CA GLY A 491 -16.73 -18.00 8.02
C GLY A 491 -16.06 -16.94 7.15
N ALA A 492 -16.80 -15.97 6.59
CA ALA A 492 -16.31 -14.96 5.66
C ALA A 492 -15.06 -14.23 6.17
N LYS A 493 -15.00 -13.96 7.48
CA LYS A 493 -13.86 -13.33 8.16
C LYS A 493 -12.52 -13.96 7.81
N HIS A 494 -12.50 -15.29 7.75
CA HIS A 494 -11.28 -16.06 7.64
C HIS A 494 -11.15 -16.79 6.32
N TRP A 495 -12.24 -16.95 5.56
CA TRP A 495 -12.21 -17.68 4.30
C TRP A 495 -11.10 -17.18 3.36
N GLN A 496 -10.37 -18.12 2.77
CA GLN A 496 -9.43 -17.86 1.68
C GLN A 496 -9.40 -19.06 0.72
N PRO A 497 -9.12 -18.85 -0.58
CA PRO A 497 -9.17 -19.91 -1.57
C PRO A 497 -7.96 -20.84 -1.53
N LEU A 498 -6.87 -20.42 -0.88
CA LEU A 498 -5.66 -21.22 -0.70
C LEU A 498 -5.60 -21.75 0.73
N GLU A 499 -5.34 -23.04 0.88
CA GLU A 499 -5.17 -23.68 2.19
C GLU A 499 -3.97 -23.05 2.93
N TYR A 500 -4.22 -22.46 4.09
CA TYR A 500 -3.20 -21.80 4.88
C TYR A 500 -2.02 -22.73 5.20
N GLY A 501 -0.81 -22.18 5.11
CA GLY A 501 0.42 -22.92 5.38
C GLY A 501 0.91 -23.81 4.24
N THR A 502 0.10 -24.07 3.20
CA THR A 502 0.57 -24.85 2.04
C THR A 502 1.69 -24.13 1.26
N PRO A 503 2.53 -24.85 0.50
CA PRO A 503 3.56 -24.22 -0.33
C PRO A 503 3.00 -23.17 -1.29
N GLU A 504 1.81 -23.41 -1.86
CA GLU A 504 1.13 -22.46 -2.75
C GLU A 504 0.70 -21.19 -2.00
N TRP A 505 0.05 -21.33 -0.84
CA TRP A 505 -0.31 -20.20 0.01
C TRP A 505 0.93 -19.39 0.41
N GLN A 506 1.99 -20.04 0.92
CA GLN A 506 3.24 -19.37 1.31
C GLN A 506 3.82 -18.58 0.14
N LYS A 507 3.91 -19.21 -1.04
CA LYS A 507 4.44 -18.58 -2.25
C LYS A 507 3.64 -17.33 -2.61
N ARG A 508 2.31 -17.42 -2.68
CA ARG A 508 1.44 -16.29 -3.09
C ARG A 508 1.45 -15.17 -2.05
N TYR A 509 1.20 -15.49 -0.77
CA TYR A 509 1.13 -14.50 0.29
C TYR A 509 2.45 -13.71 0.45
N PHE A 510 3.57 -14.42 0.61
CA PHE A 510 4.85 -13.75 0.83
C PHE A 510 5.30 -12.94 -0.38
N ARG A 511 5.02 -13.36 -1.61
CA ARG A 511 5.38 -12.58 -2.81
C ARG A 511 4.58 -11.27 -2.91
N LEU A 512 3.28 -11.33 -2.64
CA LEU A 512 2.44 -10.13 -2.63
C LEU A 512 2.87 -9.16 -1.51
N ARG A 513 3.04 -9.66 -0.29
CA ARG A 513 3.54 -8.86 0.85
C ARG A 513 4.93 -8.27 0.60
N ASN A 514 5.87 -9.07 0.10
CA ASN A 514 7.22 -8.59 -0.24
C ASN A 514 7.19 -7.52 -1.34
N SER A 515 6.24 -7.59 -2.27
CA SER A 515 6.11 -6.60 -3.36
C SER A 515 5.70 -5.24 -2.82
N VAL A 516 4.70 -5.19 -1.93
CA VAL A 516 4.28 -3.93 -1.31
C VAL A 516 5.31 -3.40 -0.31
N GLU A 517 5.92 -4.26 0.51
CA GLU A 517 7.00 -3.86 1.42
C GLU A 517 8.23 -3.34 0.67
N GLY A 518 8.59 -4.03 -0.43
CA GLY A 518 9.68 -3.63 -1.32
C GLY A 518 9.40 -2.30 -2.02
N TYR A 519 8.18 -2.09 -2.52
CA TYR A 519 7.77 -0.81 -3.09
C TYR A 519 7.79 0.32 -2.05
N ASN A 520 7.26 0.05 -0.86
CA ASN A 520 7.29 0.99 0.27
C ASN A 520 8.71 1.41 0.64
N GLY A 521 9.64 0.46 0.76
CA GLY A 521 11.05 0.75 1.00
C GLY A 521 11.66 1.59 -0.13
N TYR A 522 11.33 1.25 -1.38
CA TYR A 522 11.82 1.93 -2.58
C TYR A 522 11.39 3.41 -2.64
N ALA A 523 10.11 3.71 -2.36
CA ALA A 523 9.57 5.07 -2.37
C ALA A 523 9.95 5.87 -1.10
N LYS A 524 10.22 5.19 0.02
CA LYS A 524 10.71 5.82 1.26
C LYS A 524 12.20 6.19 1.21
N ASN A 525 12.91 5.86 0.13
CA ASN A 525 14.32 6.18 -0.02
C ASN A 525 14.58 7.69 0.17
N PRO A 526 15.35 8.11 1.19
CA PRO A 526 15.62 9.53 1.47
C PRO A 526 16.41 10.23 0.35
N LEU A 527 17.14 9.47 -0.47
CA LEU A 527 17.91 9.98 -1.61
C LEU A 527 17.07 10.13 -2.88
N ALA A 528 15.80 9.74 -2.86
CA ALA A 528 14.87 9.89 -3.97
C ALA A 528 13.60 10.63 -3.49
N GLU A 529 12.44 9.97 -3.57
CA GLU A 529 11.13 10.59 -3.32
C GLU A 529 10.91 10.95 -1.85
N ALA A 530 11.50 10.16 -0.94
CA ALA A 530 11.40 10.35 0.50
C ALA A 530 9.94 10.52 0.98
N ILE A 531 9.02 9.65 0.53
CA ILE A 531 7.58 9.84 0.75
C ILE A 531 7.19 9.98 2.24
N GLU A 532 7.95 9.42 3.18
CA GLU A 532 7.68 9.58 4.61
C GLU A 532 8.04 10.97 5.16
N ALA A 533 8.94 11.70 4.50
CA ALA A 533 9.48 12.97 4.97
C ALA A 533 8.53 14.14 4.66
N SER A 534 7.99 14.77 5.72
CA SER A 534 7.12 15.94 5.59
C SER A 534 7.81 17.17 4.98
N GLY A 535 9.14 17.24 5.03
CA GLY A 535 9.91 18.36 4.48
C GLY A 535 9.75 18.55 2.97
N SER A 536 9.32 17.49 2.25
CA SER A 536 8.98 17.52 0.82
C SER A 536 7.56 17.99 0.53
N ARG A 537 6.68 18.06 1.55
CA ARG A 537 5.26 18.43 1.44
C ARG A 537 4.87 19.43 2.52
N ARG A 538 5.34 20.68 2.38
CA ARG A 538 5.19 21.76 3.38
C ARG A 538 3.84 22.49 3.34
N ILE A 539 2.79 21.83 2.83
CA ILE A 539 1.43 22.36 2.74
C ILE A 539 0.51 21.46 3.58
N ARG A 540 -0.43 22.01 4.35
CA ARG A 540 -1.38 21.24 5.17
C ARG A 540 -2.68 20.96 4.41
N GLY A 541 -3.43 19.96 4.88
CA GLY A 541 -4.72 19.55 4.32
C GLY A 541 -4.62 18.29 3.46
N ILE A 542 -5.62 17.43 3.57
CA ILE A 542 -5.65 16.09 2.95
C ILE A 542 -5.49 16.14 1.43
N ALA A 543 -6.13 17.10 0.75
CA ALA A 543 -6.03 17.27 -0.69
C ALA A 543 -4.60 17.64 -1.13
N ALA A 544 -3.98 18.60 -0.44
CA ALA A 544 -2.61 19.01 -0.76
C ALA A 544 -1.61 17.87 -0.52
N GLN A 545 -1.73 17.16 0.60
CA GLN A 545 -0.87 16.01 0.90
C GLN A 545 -1.05 14.89 -0.13
N THR A 546 -2.28 14.62 -0.55
CA THR A 546 -2.60 13.61 -1.58
C THR A 546 -2.01 13.98 -2.94
N ILE A 547 -2.20 15.23 -3.40
CA ILE A 547 -1.64 15.71 -4.68
C ILE A 547 -0.13 15.53 -4.70
N LEU A 548 0.56 16.01 -3.66
CA LEU A 548 2.02 15.96 -3.62
C LEU A 548 2.54 14.53 -3.47
N LEU A 549 1.85 13.67 -2.70
CA LEU A 549 2.22 12.27 -2.56
C LEU A 549 2.07 11.50 -3.88
N VAL A 550 0.99 11.72 -4.64
CA VAL A 550 0.79 10.96 -5.88
C VAL A 550 1.80 11.32 -6.95
N PHE A 551 2.27 12.56 -7.03
CA PHE A 551 3.41 12.93 -7.89
C PHE A 551 4.70 12.21 -7.48
N GLN A 552 4.97 12.11 -6.16
CA GLN A 552 6.11 11.32 -5.67
C GLN A 552 5.98 9.84 -6.06
N LEU A 553 4.79 9.25 -5.89
CA LEU A 553 4.54 7.86 -6.27
C LEU A 553 4.66 7.63 -7.77
N ALA A 554 4.15 8.55 -8.59
CA ALA A 554 4.29 8.52 -10.04
C ALA A 554 5.76 8.61 -10.48
N HIS A 555 6.58 9.40 -9.78
CA HIS A 555 8.02 9.41 -10.00
C HIS A 555 8.66 8.08 -9.61
N ALA A 556 8.29 7.51 -8.46
CA ALA A 556 8.80 6.20 -8.03
C ALA A 556 8.45 5.10 -9.03
N ASN A 557 7.23 5.08 -9.59
CA ASN A 557 6.86 4.18 -10.68
C ASN A 557 7.79 4.35 -11.89
N ARG A 558 7.93 5.57 -12.43
CA ARG A 558 8.81 5.85 -13.58
C ARG A 558 10.27 5.45 -13.32
N ARG A 559 10.80 5.77 -12.15
CA ARG A 559 12.16 5.38 -11.74
C ARG A 559 12.31 3.86 -11.67
N LYS A 560 11.29 3.16 -11.19
CA LYS A 560 11.30 1.70 -11.10
C LYS A 560 11.21 1.04 -12.46
N ILE A 561 10.38 1.58 -13.36
CA ILE A 561 10.28 1.15 -14.76
C ILE A 561 11.62 1.35 -15.46
N LYS A 562 12.21 2.55 -15.37
CA LYS A 562 13.52 2.85 -15.94
C LYS A 562 14.60 1.88 -15.47
N ASN A 563 14.73 1.71 -14.14
CA ASN A 563 15.71 0.79 -13.57
C ASN A 563 15.47 -0.67 -13.97
N TRP A 564 14.21 -1.07 -14.19
CA TRP A 564 13.87 -2.41 -14.66
C TRP A 564 14.27 -2.59 -16.13
N VAL A 565 13.91 -1.65 -17.01
CA VAL A 565 14.32 -1.68 -18.43
C VAL A 565 15.84 -1.73 -18.56
N GLU A 566 16.59 -0.96 -17.76
CA GLU A 566 18.06 -0.98 -17.74
C GLU A 566 18.65 -2.34 -17.33
N THR A 567 17.87 -3.23 -16.71
CA THR A 567 18.30 -4.59 -16.38
C THR A 567 18.06 -5.60 -17.50
N LEU A 568 17.28 -5.24 -18.53
CA LEU A 568 17.04 -6.10 -19.69
C LEU A 568 18.25 -6.04 -20.63
N ALA A 569 18.80 -7.20 -20.98
CA ALA A 569 19.94 -7.27 -21.88
C ALA A 569 19.50 -7.16 -23.35
N LEU A 570 20.06 -6.19 -24.07
CA LEU A 570 19.74 -5.95 -25.48
C LEU A 570 20.27 -7.03 -26.44
N SER A 571 21.34 -7.75 -26.06
CA SER A 571 22.06 -8.70 -26.92
C SER A 571 21.93 -10.16 -26.47
N GLY A 572 20.94 -10.50 -25.62
CA GLY A 572 20.74 -11.85 -25.06
C GLY A 572 21.77 -12.27 -24.00
N GLN A 573 22.91 -11.59 -23.89
CA GLN A 573 23.89 -11.80 -22.82
C GLN A 573 23.48 -11.04 -21.57
N ARG A 574 22.84 -11.75 -20.63
CA ARG A 574 22.41 -11.17 -19.35
C ARG A 574 23.62 -10.83 -18.47
N PRO A 575 23.73 -9.60 -17.92
CA PRO A 575 24.75 -9.32 -16.93
C PRO A 575 24.57 -10.26 -15.73
N ARG A 576 25.60 -11.04 -15.38
CA ARG A 576 25.59 -11.93 -14.21
C ARG A 576 25.26 -11.12 -12.96
N ARG A 577 24.01 -11.18 -12.49
CA ARG A 577 23.67 -10.67 -11.16
C ARG A 577 24.42 -11.50 -10.14
N ARG A 578 25.20 -10.85 -9.28
CA ARG A 578 25.78 -11.50 -8.10
C ARG A 578 24.63 -12.05 -7.26
N THR A 579 24.49 -13.37 -7.20
CA THR A 579 23.61 -14.03 -6.23
C THR A 579 24.07 -13.62 -4.83
N HIS A 580 23.24 -12.87 -4.10
CA HIS A 580 23.61 -12.35 -2.77
C HIS A 580 23.72 -13.43 -1.68
N HIS A 581 23.54 -14.71 -2.00
CA HIS A 581 23.79 -15.81 -1.08
C HIS A 581 24.41 -17.02 -1.79
N ARG A 582 25.72 -16.99 -2.02
CA ARG A 582 26.47 -18.26 -1.96
C ARG A 582 26.56 -18.61 -0.48
N ARG A 583 25.64 -19.44 0.02
CA ARG A 583 25.78 -20.09 1.33
C ARG A 583 27.20 -20.67 1.37
N ARG A 584 28.03 -20.28 2.34
CA ARG A 584 29.29 -20.99 2.60
C ARG A 584 28.91 -22.37 3.13
N THR A 585 28.77 -23.34 2.24
CA THR A 585 28.60 -24.74 2.61
C THR A 585 29.96 -25.27 3.05
N LYS A 586 30.09 -25.56 4.34
CA LYS A 586 31.18 -26.38 4.87
C LYS A 586 30.95 -27.84 4.41
N PRO A 587 31.96 -28.55 3.85
CA PRO A 587 31.83 -29.97 3.53
C PRO A 587 31.39 -30.76 4.76
N LEU A 588 30.53 -31.77 4.57
CA LEU A 588 29.99 -32.58 5.68
C LEU A 588 31.08 -33.20 6.57
N GLY A 589 32.26 -33.49 6.01
CA GLY A 589 33.43 -33.99 6.76
C GLY A 589 34.15 -32.98 7.66
N SER A 590 33.74 -31.70 7.66
CA SER A 590 34.33 -30.67 8.55
C SER A 590 33.61 -30.53 9.90
N TRP A 591 32.61 -31.38 10.15
CA TRP A 591 31.93 -31.53 11.43
C TRP A 591 32.55 -32.70 12.21
N THR A 592 33.79 -32.56 12.66
CA THR A 592 34.33 -33.45 13.68
C THR A 592 33.86 -32.97 15.06
N PRO A 593 33.30 -33.85 15.91
CA PRO A 593 32.96 -33.49 17.28
C PRO A 593 34.22 -33.11 18.05
N THR A 594 34.38 -31.84 18.41
CA THR A 594 35.35 -31.45 19.45
C THR A 594 34.71 -31.72 20.81
N GLY A 595 35.02 -32.89 21.39
CA GLY A 595 34.63 -33.23 22.76
C GLY A 595 34.71 -34.73 23.07
N TYR A 596 35.81 -35.12 23.72
CA TYR A 596 36.04 -36.34 24.52
C TYR A 596 35.37 -37.66 24.08
N LEU A 597 36.07 -38.43 23.23
CA LEU A 597 36.07 -39.88 23.38
C LEU A 597 37.22 -40.22 24.34
N ALA A 598 36.89 -40.64 25.56
CA ALA A 598 37.90 -41.19 26.46
C ALA A 598 38.50 -42.46 25.85
N PRO A 599 39.82 -42.69 25.95
CA PRO A 599 40.42 -43.92 25.47
C PRO A 599 39.97 -45.09 26.36
N THR A 600 39.48 -46.14 25.71
CA THR A 600 39.23 -47.44 26.35
C THR A 600 40.57 -48.05 26.77
N PRO A 601 40.79 -48.44 28.04
CA PRO A 601 41.99 -49.17 28.42
C PRO A 601 41.92 -50.61 27.89
N ALA A 602 43.10 -51.14 27.58
CA ALA A 602 43.38 -52.42 26.92
C ALA A 602 42.92 -53.65 27.72
#